data_AF-A0A3B8NWK2-F1
#
_entry.id   AF-A0A3B8NWK2-F1
#
_cell.length_a   1.000
_cell.length_b   1.000
_cell.length_c   1.000
_cell.angle_alpha   90.00
_cell.angle_beta   90.00
_cell.angle_gamma   90.00
#
_symmetry.space_group_name_H-M   'P 1'
#
loop_
_entity.id
_entity.type
_entity.pdbx_description
1 polymer ?
#
loop_
_entity_poly.entity_id
_entity_poly.type
_entity_poly.pdbx_seq_one_letter_code
_entity_poly.pdbx_strand_id
1 'polypeptide(L)'
;EEPDSDRVLRGSHEGFVETLVFNTALIRRRIRDPDLTMELIRVGSKSKSDVVLCYLKSETDPVFLEKVRKKIQGIQVRALTMSQETLAEALIHQKWYNPFPKFRYTERPDAAAANILEGKIVVLTDTSPSAMLLPTSIFDFTQEADDFYFPPFTGSYLRIVRVIIFAATLFITPIWYLLIRNPESIPSWLSFIRIEEPNQVPVIVQLLLIEFAIDALKLAAQNTPSVLSNSFSIIGGLILGDFAVKAHWFVPEVILYMAFVAIANYSQPSFELGYAFKFMRIMILILTALGNLWGFIAGVVLTVIFIATNKSVDGKSYLFPLVPFSGKDLINVFIRRKLKTKDCCKMPKNKV
;
A
#
# COMPACT_ATOMS: atom_id res chain seq x y z
N GLU A 1 -16.78 11.62 -10.50
CA GLU A 1 -16.85 10.39 -11.32
C GLU A 1 -16.40 9.23 -10.43
N GLU A 2 -16.45 7.99 -10.94
CA GLU A 2 -15.93 6.84 -10.18
C GLU A 2 -14.39 6.94 -10.09
N PRO A 3 -13.79 6.73 -8.91
CA PRO A 3 -12.33 6.75 -8.77
C PRO A 3 -11.71 5.65 -9.64
N ASP A 4 -10.73 6.01 -10.46
CA ASP A 4 -10.07 5.07 -11.37
C ASP A 4 -9.11 4.14 -10.64
N SER A 5 -8.47 4.63 -9.56
CA SER A 5 -7.47 3.85 -8.83
C SER A 5 -8.02 3.04 -7.64
N ASP A 6 -9.17 3.45 -7.09
CA ASP A 6 -9.80 2.87 -5.89
C ASP A 6 -11.23 2.37 -6.20
N ARG A 7 -11.34 1.51 -7.22
CA ARG A 7 -12.61 0.94 -7.71
C ARG A 7 -13.19 -0.09 -6.75
N VAL A 8 -14.52 -0.09 -6.63
CA VAL A 8 -15.22 -0.89 -5.61
C VAL A 8 -16.11 -1.94 -6.24
N LEU A 9 -16.12 -3.14 -5.68
CA LEU A 9 -17.11 -4.17 -6.07
C LEU A 9 -18.49 -3.84 -5.49
N ARG A 10 -18.52 -3.14 -4.34
CA ARG A 10 -19.75 -2.76 -3.64
C ARG A 10 -19.47 -1.53 -2.80
N GLY A 11 -20.22 -0.46 -3.01
CA GLY A 11 -20.11 0.74 -2.20
C GLY A 11 -20.49 2.01 -2.94
N SER A 12 -19.96 3.14 -2.47
CA SER A 12 -20.16 4.42 -3.14
C SER A 12 -19.17 4.56 -4.31
N HIS A 13 -19.67 4.85 -5.50
CA HIS A 13 -18.86 5.22 -6.66
C HIS A 13 -18.50 6.72 -6.67
N GLU A 14 -18.66 7.42 -5.54
CA GLU A 14 -18.23 8.82 -5.43
C GLU A 14 -16.72 8.85 -5.19
N GLY A 15 -15.96 9.45 -6.10
CA GLY A 15 -14.55 9.80 -5.91
C GLY A 15 -14.37 11.27 -5.51
N PHE A 16 -13.24 11.59 -4.88
CA PHE A 16 -12.73 12.94 -4.79
C PHE A 16 -12.39 13.49 -6.18
N VAL A 17 -12.37 14.81 -6.29
CA VAL A 17 -12.08 15.56 -7.52
C VAL A 17 -11.01 16.62 -7.24
N GLU A 18 -10.49 17.28 -8.25
CA GLU A 18 -9.42 18.27 -8.10
C GLU A 18 -9.85 19.51 -7.30
N THR A 19 -11.16 19.77 -7.22
CA THR A 19 -11.73 20.92 -6.53
C THR A 19 -11.90 20.67 -5.03
N LEU A 20 -11.09 21.35 -4.21
CA LEU A 20 -11.06 21.20 -2.75
C LEU A 20 -12.43 21.44 -2.06
N VAL A 21 -13.20 22.43 -2.50
CA VAL A 21 -14.52 22.75 -1.91
C VAL A 21 -15.49 21.58 -2.06
N PHE A 22 -15.48 20.88 -3.21
CA PHE A 22 -16.32 19.71 -3.41
C PHE A 22 -15.88 18.54 -2.52
N ASN A 23 -14.57 18.33 -2.37
CA ASN A 23 -14.02 17.29 -1.51
C ASN A 23 -14.41 17.47 -0.03
N THR A 24 -14.31 18.70 0.49
CA THR A 24 -14.76 19.00 1.87
C THR A 24 -16.26 18.76 2.06
N ALA A 25 -17.09 19.10 1.07
CA ALA A 25 -18.52 18.83 1.10
C ALA A 25 -18.85 17.33 1.10
N LEU A 26 -18.11 16.52 0.32
CA LEU A 26 -18.27 15.06 0.27
C LEU A 26 -18.00 14.40 1.64
N ILE A 27 -17.00 14.89 2.37
CA ILE A 27 -16.71 14.45 3.74
C ILE A 27 -17.81 14.93 4.70
N ARG A 28 -18.20 16.21 4.63
CA ARG A 28 -19.24 16.80 5.51
C ARG A 28 -20.60 16.12 5.34
N ARG A 29 -20.94 15.65 4.13
CA ARG A 29 -22.18 14.91 3.87
C ARG A 29 -22.23 13.59 4.66
N ARG A 30 -21.08 12.96 4.89
CA ARG A 30 -20.93 11.69 5.62
C ARG A 30 -20.82 11.91 7.12
N ILE A 31 -20.03 12.90 7.56
CA ILE A 31 -19.86 13.25 8.97
C ILE A 31 -20.61 14.55 9.25
N ARG A 32 -21.78 14.43 9.88
CA ARG A 32 -22.63 15.56 10.28
C ARG A 32 -22.33 16.10 11.68
N ASP A 33 -21.37 15.51 12.36
CA ASP A 33 -20.98 15.88 13.71
C ASP A 33 -20.43 17.33 13.78
N PRO A 34 -20.82 18.15 14.77
CA PRO A 34 -20.28 19.50 14.94
C PRO A 34 -18.78 19.54 15.27
N ASP A 35 -18.20 18.47 15.80
CA ASP A 35 -16.77 18.40 16.13
C ASP A 35 -15.88 18.24 14.89
N LEU A 36 -16.47 17.96 13.73
CA LEU A 36 -15.74 17.86 12.46
C LEU A 36 -15.18 19.24 12.10
N THR A 37 -13.87 19.35 12.14
CA THR A 37 -13.15 20.59 11.85
C THR A 37 -12.46 20.49 10.50
N MET A 38 -12.68 21.51 9.67
CA MET A 38 -12.01 21.70 8.37
C MET A 38 -11.15 22.96 8.47
N GLU A 39 -9.85 22.80 8.67
CA GLU A 39 -8.92 23.91 8.86
C GLU A 39 -8.14 24.20 7.58
N LEU A 40 -8.37 25.38 7.01
CA LEU A 40 -7.70 25.84 5.79
C LEU A 40 -6.34 26.46 6.09
N ILE A 41 -5.30 25.99 5.41
CA ILE A 41 -3.92 26.47 5.49
C ILE A 41 -3.43 26.75 4.07
N ARG A 42 -2.82 27.92 3.85
CA ARG A 42 -2.19 28.26 2.58
C ARG A 42 -0.71 27.90 2.61
N VAL A 43 -0.26 27.15 1.61
CA VAL A 43 1.12 26.68 1.49
C VAL A 43 1.75 27.14 0.18
N GLY A 44 3.03 27.51 0.23
CA GLY A 44 3.81 27.95 -0.92
C GLY A 44 3.86 29.47 -1.08
N SER A 45 5.06 30.00 -1.34
CA SER A 45 5.28 31.46 -1.41
C SER A 45 4.70 32.11 -2.67
N LYS A 46 4.63 31.38 -3.78
CA LYS A 46 4.09 31.85 -5.07
C LYS A 46 2.73 31.23 -5.40
N SER A 47 2.58 29.91 -5.24
CA SER A 47 1.30 29.25 -5.57
C SER A 47 0.19 29.56 -4.58
N LYS A 48 0.54 29.79 -3.29
CA LYS A 48 -0.43 29.98 -2.19
C LYS A 48 -1.56 28.95 -2.24
N SER A 49 -1.19 27.70 -2.51
CA SER A 49 -2.13 26.61 -2.71
C SER A 49 -2.88 26.33 -1.40
N ASP A 50 -4.18 26.11 -1.52
CA ASP A 50 -5.06 25.82 -0.39
C ASP A 50 -4.92 24.34 0.03
N VAL A 51 -4.65 24.11 1.31
CA VAL A 51 -4.55 22.80 1.94
C VAL A 51 -5.53 22.76 3.10
N VAL A 52 -6.36 21.72 3.21
CA VAL A 52 -7.32 21.57 4.30
C VAL A 52 -6.95 20.38 5.18
N LEU A 53 -6.83 20.64 6.48
CA LEU A 53 -6.78 19.62 7.51
C LEU A 53 -8.21 19.27 7.96
N CYS A 54 -8.62 18.03 7.71
CA CYS A 54 -9.89 17.48 8.15
C CYS A 54 -9.66 16.54 9.34
N TYR A 55 -10.29 16.80 10.48
CA TYR A 55 -10.17 15.98 11.68
C TYR A 55 -11.40 16.11 12.58
N LEU A 56 -11.59 15.13 13.47
CA LEU A 56 -12.64 15.16 14.49
C LEU A 56 -12.03 15.59 15.82
N LYS A 57 -12.43 16.76 16.33
CA LYS A 57 -11.79 17.39 17.50
C LYS A 57 -11.85 16.56 18.78
N SER A 58 -12.90 15.75 18.95
CA SER A 58 -13.10 14.91 20.13
C SER A 58 -12.23 13.65 20.17
N GLU A 59 -11.86 13.09 19.00
CA GLU A 59 -11.15 11.81 18.90
C GLU A 59 -9.66 11.97 18.53
N THR A 60 -9.28 13.09 17.91
CA THR A 60 -7.91 13.29 17.39
C THR A 60 -6.93 13.65 18.50
N ASP A 61 -5.73 13.05 18.49
CA ASP A 61 -4.65 13.42 19.41
C ASP A 61 -4.20 14.89 19.16
N PRO A 62 -4.42 15.81 20.12
CA PRO A 62 -4.11 17.22 19.94
C PRO A 62 -2.62 17.47 19.78
N VAL A 63 -1.75 16.64 20.39
CA VAL A 63 -0.30 16.78 20.28
C VAL A 63 0.15 16.44 18.86
N PHE A 64 -0.42 15.39 18.27
CA PHE A 64 -0.14 15.02 16.89
C PHE A 64 -0.68 16.05 15.89
N LEU A 65 -1.91 16.54 16.10
CA LEU A 65 -2.51 17.58 15.28
C LEU A 65 -1.65 18.84 15.22
N GLU A 66 -1.17 19.35 16.37
CA GLU A 66 -0.30 20.53 16.40
C GLU A 66 1.04 20.29 15.69
N LYS A 67 1.62 19.07 15.79
CA LYS A 67 2.84 18.74 15.04
C LYS A 67 2.60 18.77 13.54
N VAL A 68 1.50 18.20 13.06
CA VAL A 68 1.15 18.21 11.63
C VAL A 68 0.89 19.64 11.16
N ARG A 69 0.10 20.42 11.91
CA ARG A 69 -0.18 21.83 11.62
C ARG A 69 1.11 22.66 11.51
N LYS A 70 1.99 22.57 12.50
CA LYS A 70 3.28 23.28 12.50
C LYS A 70 4.17 22.85 11.35
N LYS A 71 4.20 21.56 11.01
CA LYS A 71 4.96 21.07 9.85
C LYS A 71 4.44 21.69 8.56
N ILE A 72 3.12 21.64 8.31
CA ILE A 72 2.51 22.20 7.09
C ILE A 72 2.77 23.71 6.99
N GLN A 73 2.57 24.46 8.07
CA GLN A 73 2.81 25.90 8.11
C GLN A 73 4.29 26.27 7.94
N GLY A 74 5.20 25.39 8.38
CA GLY A 74 6.64 25.57 8.25
C GLY A 74 7.20 25.24 6.86
N ILE A 75 6.38 24.75 5.93
CA ILE A 75 6.84 24.37 4.58
C ILE A 75 7.22 25.63 3.79
N GLN A 76 8.51 25.77 3.50
CA GLN A 76 9.06 26.84 2.66
C GLN A 76 9.34 26.31 1.24
N VAL A 77 8.28 26.13 0.45
CA VAL A 77 8.39 25.82 -0.99
C VAL A 77 7.95 26.99 -1.85
N ARG A 78 8.51 27.10 -3.06
CA ARG A 78 8.12 28.15 -4.02
C ARG A 78 6.68 27.95 -4.50
N ALA A 79 6.32 26.73 -4.83
CA ALA A 79 4.99 26.34 -5.27
C ALA A 79 4.74 24.86 -4.97
N LEU A 80 3.46 24.49 -4.76
CA LEU A 80 3.00 23.10 -4.75
C LEU A 80 2.49 22.73 -6.16
N THR A 81 3.39 22.65 -7.13
CA THR A 81 3.04 22.39 -8.54
C THR A 81 2.66 20.94 -8.81
N MET A 82 3.21 19.98 -8.04
CA MET A 82 2.76 18.58 -8.03
C MET A 82 1.94 18.35 -6.76
N SER A 83 0.97 19.23 -6.54
CA SER A 83 -0.05 19.26 -5.48
C SER A 83 0.30 18.48 -4.20
N GLN A 84 -0.18 17.25 -4.07
CA GLN A 84 -0.07 16.43 -2.87
C GLN A 84 1.30 15.76 -2.71
N GLU A 85 1.99 15.42 -3.81
CA GLU A 85 3.30 14.77 -3.79
C GLU A 85 4.37 15.73 -3.27
N THR A 86 4.32 16.99 -3.73
CA THR A 86 5.22 18.04 -3.22
C THR A 86 4.96 18.31 -1.74
N LEU A 87 3.69 18.26 -1.32
CA LEU A 87 3.30 18.43 0.08
C LEU A 87 3.82 17.27 0.94
N ALA A 88 3.68 16.03 0.48
CA ALA A 88 4.16 14.83 1.15
C ALA A 88 5.69 14.85 1.33
N GLU A 89 6.43 15.21 0.28
CA GLU A 89 7.89 15.37 0.33
C GLU A 89 8.32 16.48 1.31
N ALA A 90 7.63 17.62 1.28
CA ALA A 90 7.92 18.73 2.17
C ALA A 90 7.55 18.45 3.64
N LEU A 91 6.50 17.66 3.89
CA LEU A 91 6.06 17.25 5.23
C LEU A 91 7.06 16.30 5.91
N ILE A 92 7.74 15.47 5.12
CA ILE A 92 8.71 14.50 5.62
C ILE A 92 9.89 14.44 4.66
N HIS A 93 11.04 14.94 5.11
CA HIS A 93 12.33 14.57 4.53
C HIS A 93 12.52 13.06 4.67
N GLN A 94 12.17 12.32 3.62
CA GLN A 94 12.44 10.90 3.55
C GLN A 94 13.95 10.69 3.39
N LYS A 95 14.48 9.71 4.10
CA LYS A 95 15.85 9.27 3.83
C LYS A 95 15.80 8.52 2.51
N TRP A 96 16.62 8.94 1.55
CA TRP A 96 16.71 8.39 0.18
C TRP A 96 16.77 6.86 0.08
N TYR A 97 17.23 6.18 1.12
CA TYR A 97 17.41 4.72 1.15
C TYR A 97 16.20 3.90 1.61
N ASN A 98 15.15 4.52 2.18
CA ASN A 98 14.00 3.76 2.71
C ASN A 98 12.79 3.92 1.77
N PRO A 99 12.40 2.87 1.02
CA PRO A 99 11.35 2.95 0.02
C PRO A 99 9.92 2.85 0.58
N PHE A 100 9.74 2.61 1.89
CA PHE A 100 8.42 2.36 2.45
C PHE A 100 7.59 3.65 2.56
N PRO A 101 6.34 3.66 2.05
CA PRO A 101 5.49 4.83 2.06
C PRO A 101 5.14 5.26 3.49
N LYS A 102 5.05 6.56 3.72
CA LYS A 102 4.65 7.15 5.01
C LYS A 102 3.25 7.74 5.01
N PHE A 103 2.70 7.91 3.82
CA PHE A 103 1.39 8.46 3.56
C PHE A 103 0.56 7.38 2.90
N ARG A 104 -0.73 7.35 3.22
CA ARG A 104 -1.69 6.54 2.47
C ARG A 104 -2.61 7.51 1.76
N TYR A 105 -2.81 7.29 0.47
CA TYR A 105 -3.75 8.06 -0.32
C TYR A 105 -5.03 7.28 -0.51
N THR A 106 -6.13 8.01 -0.67
CA THR A 106 -7.41 7.44 -1.07
C THR A 106 -8.17 8.46 -1.93
N GLU A 107 -8.75 7.98 -3.03
CA GLU A 107 -9.66 8.78 -3.86
C GLU A 107 -11.10 8.72 -3.31
N ARG A 108 -11.32 7.96 -2.23
CA ARG A 108 -12.64 7.63 -1.71
C ARG A 108 -13.04 8.49 -0.51
N PRO A 109 -14.13 9.29 -0.60
CA PRO A 109 -14.61 10.11 0.51
C PRO A 109 -15.18 9.31 1.69
N ASP A 110 -15.73 8.12 1.44
CA ASP A 110 -16.18 7.19 2.49
C ASP A 110 -15.01 6.62 3.29
N ALA A 111 -13.94 6.22 2.62
CA ALA A 111 -12.71 5.78 3.27
C ALA A 111 -12.09 6.91 4.11
N ALA A 112 -12.01 8.12 3.57
CA ALA A 112 -11.53 9.29 4.31
C ALA A 112 -12.40 9.59 5.55
N ALA A 113 -13.73 9.58 5.41
CA ALA A 113 -14.63 9.79 6.53
C ALA A 113 -14.48 8.73 7.63
N ALA A 114 -14.34 7.45 7.27
CA ALA A 114 -14.10 6.38 8.24
C ALA A 114 -12.80 6.61 9.02
N ASN A 115 -11.72 7.00 8.34
CA ASN A 115 -10.45 7.30 9.00
C ASN A 115 -10.54 8.53 9.93
N ILE A 116 -11.31 9.56 9.58
CA ILE A 116 -11.56 10.72 10.46
C ILE A 116 -12.29 10.29 11.73
N LEU A 117 -13.30 9.42 11.61
CA LEU A 117 -14.05 8.88 12.75
C LEU A 117 -13.19 7.96 13.63
N GLU A 118 -12.13 7.37 13.09
CA GLU A 118 -11.11 6.61 13.85
C GLU A 118 -10.09 7.52 14.55
N GLY A 119 -10.20 8.85 14.44
CA GLY A 119 -9.30 9.82 15.05
C GLY A 119 -8.04 10.12 14.22
N LYS A 120 -8.01 9.72 12.94
CA LYS A 120 -6.94 10.09 12.01
C LYS A 120 -7.19 11.48 11.40
N ILE A 121 -6.10 12.12 10.99
CA ILE A 121 -6.10 13.41 10.29
C ILE A 121 -6.08 13.13 8.80
N VAL A 122 -6.96 13.78 8.05
CA VAL A 122 -6.99 13.74 6.59
C VAL A 122 -6.56 15.10 6.05
N VAL A 123 -5.66 15.08 5.07
CA VAL A 123 -5.15 16.29 4.41
C VAL A 123 -5.66 16.29 2.98
N LEU A 124 -6.40 17.34 2.62
CA LEU A 124 -6.81 17.62 1.26
C LEU A 124 -5.92 18.71 0.69
N THR A 125 -5.45 18.52 -0.54
CA THR A 125 -4.70 19.56 -1.27
C THR A 125 -5.53 19.98 -2.47
N ASP A 126 -5.66 21.28 -2.70
CA ASP A 126 -6.32 21.78 -3.90
C ASP A 126 -5.59 21.28 -5.15
N THR A 127 -6.31 21.06 -6.24
CA THR A 127 -5.84 20.46 -7.51
C THR A 127 -5.47 18.97 -7.46
N SER A 128 -5.82 18.24 -6.40
CA SER A 128 -5.58 16.79 -6.30
C SER A 128 -6.88 16.00 -6.09
N PRO A 129 -7.13 14.92 -6.86
CA PRO A 129 -8.31 14.08 -6.72
C PRO A 129 -8.17 13.01 -5.62
N SER A 130 -7.17 13.11 -4.73
CA SER A 130 -6.98 12.17 -3.62
C SER A 130 -6.71 12.86 -2.29
N ALA A 131 -7.06 12.17 -1.22
CA ALA A 131 -6.86 12.60 0.16
C ALA A 131 -5.72 11.83 0.81
N MET A 132 -4.85 12.56 1.52
CA MET A 132 -3.72 11.99 2.26
C MET A 132 -4.12 11.70 3.71
N LEU A 133 -3.97 10.45 4.15
CA LEU A 133 -4.34 9.96 5.48
C LEU A 133 -3.12 9.94 6.41
N LEU A 134 -3.30 10.39 7.66
CA LEU A 134 -2.25 10.52 8.68
C LEU A 134 -2.76 10.17 10.09
N PRO A 135 -2.00 9.46 10.95
CA PRO A 135 -0.75 8.76 10.65
C PRO A 135 -1.03 7.42 9.95
N THR A 136 -0.03 6.93 9.20
CA THR A 136 -0.10 5.64 8.51
C THR A 136 0.87 4.62 9.14
N SER A 137 0.40 3.39 9.27
CA SER A 137 1.14 2.18 9.64
C SER A 137 1.16 1.19 8.48
N ILE A 138 2.07 0.20 8.51
CA ILE A 138 2.09 -0.85 7.48
C ILE A 138 0.78 -1.64 7.41
N PHE A 139 0.10 -1.79 8.55
CA PHE A 139 -1.17 -2.52 8.65
C PHE A 139 -2.34 -1.77 8.03
N ASP A 140 -2.28 -0.45 7.94
CA ASP A 140 -3.31 0.31 7.24
C ASP A 140 -3.40 -0.10 5.76
N PHE A 141 -2.27 -0.44 5.13
CA PHE A 141 -2.27 -0.91 3.74
C PHE A 141 -2.83 -2.33 3.56
N THR A 142 -2.99 -3.09 4.64
CA THR A 142 -3.66 -4.40 4.59
C THR A 142 -5.18 -4.28 4.69
N GLN A 143 -5.70 -3.07 4.98
CA GLN A 143 -7.13 -2.82 5.13
C GLN A 143 -7.64 -2.00 3.94
N GLU A 144 -8.70 -2.48 3.32
CA GLU A 144 -9.34 -1.81 2.20
C GLU A 144 -10.76 -1.39 2.59
N ALA A 145 -11.27 -0.31 2.00
CA ALA A 145 -12.61 0.17 2.32
C ALA A 145 -13.69 -0.84 1.86
N ASP A 146 -13.42 -1.65 0.83
CA ASP A 146 -14.28 -2.75 0.39
C ASP A 146 -14.50 -3.82 1.48
N ASP A 147 -13.52 -4.05 2.36
CA ASP A 147 -13.65 -4.98 3.48
C ASP A 147 -14.79 -4.58 4.43
N PHE A 148 -15.20 -3.30 4.41
CA PHE A 148 -16.27 -2.77 5.24
C PHE A 148 -17.67 -2.99 4.65
N TYR A 149 -17.77 -3.20 3.33
CA TYR A 149 -19.04 -3.46 2.63
C TYR A 149 -19.47 -4.93 2.69
N PHE A 150 -18.53 -5.84 2.90
CA PHE A 150 -18.82 -7.26 3.08
C PHE A 150 -19.21 -7.59 4.53
N PRO A 151 -19.90 -8.73 4.78
CA PRO A 151 -20.09 -9.25 6.13
C PRO A 151 -18.74 -9.43 6.85
N PRO A 152 -18.67 -9.29 8.20
CA PRO A 152 -17.42 -9.36 8.94
C PRO A 152 -16.58 -10.62 8.68
N PHE A 153 -17.23 -11.76 8.42
CA PHE A 153 -16.55 -13.01 8.07
C PHE A 153 -15.81 -12.91 6.74
N THR A 154 -16.52 -12.51 5.67
CA THR A 154 -15.95 -12.32 4.33
C THR A 154 -14.87 -11.23 4.33
N GLY A 155 -15.10 -10.11 5.01
CA GLY A 155 -14.09 -9.04 5.13
C GLY A 155 -12.82 -9.50 5.86
N SER A 156 -12.96 -10.33 6.92
CA SER A 156 -11.79 -10.89 7.61
C SER A 156 -11.03 -11.89 6.74
N TYR A 157 -11.75 -12.71 5.96
CA TYR A 157 -11.12 -13.61 4.99
C TYR A 157 -10.30 -12.85 3.95
N LEU A 158 -10.86 -11.79 3.35
CA LEU A 158 -10.14 -10.95 2.37
C LEU A 158 -8.88 -10.30 2.97
N ARG A 159 -8.95 -9.83 4.22
CA ARG A 159 -7.76 -9.30 4.94
C ARG A 159 -6.67 -10.36 5.12
N ILE A 160 -7.03 -11.57 5.53
CA ILE A 160 -6.06 -12.68 5.69
C ILE A 160 -5.42 -13.03 4.34
N VAL A 161 -6.23 -13.14 3.28
CA VAL A 161 -5.73 -13.39 1.92
C VAL A 161 -4.77 -12.29 1.49
N ARG A 162 -5.09 -11.02 1.71
CA ARG A 162 -4.22 -9.87 1.38
C ARG A 162 -2.89 -9.93 2.12
N VAL A 163 -2.90 -10.31 3.41
CA VAL A 163 -1.67 -10.49 4.19
C VAL A 163 -0.82 -11.64 3.66
N ILE A 164 -1.45 -12.77 3.29
CA ILE A 164 -0.75 -13.90 2.67
C ILE A 164 -0.14 -13.48 1.33
N ILE A 165 -0.88 -12.74 0.52
CA ILE A 165 -0.41 -12.21 -0.77
C ILE A 165 0.79 -11.28 -0.54
N PHE A 166 0.74 -10.37 0.43
CA PHE A 166 1.87 -9.47 0.73
C PHE A 166 3.12 -10.23 1.21
N ALA A 167 2.93 -11.30 2.00
CA ALA A 167 4.04 -12.16 2.39
C ALA A 167 4.58 -12.93 1.17
N ALA A 168 3.70 -13.46 0.33
CA ALA A 168 4.07 -14.22 -0.85
C ALA A 168 4.80 -13.34 -1.89
N THR A 169 4.36 -12.10 -2.13
CA THR A 169 5.06 -11.18 -3.04
C THR A 169 6.49 -10.93 -2.60
N LEU A 170 6.77 -10.87 -1.29
CA LEU A 170 8.12 -10.65 -0.78
C LEU A 170 8.97 -11.92 -0.79
N PHE A 171 8.40 -13.06 -0.39
CA PHE A 171 9.16 -14.25 -0.04
C PHE A 171 9.10 -15.41 -1.04
N ILE A 172 8.11 -15.46 -1.94
CA ILE A 172 7.93 -16.64 -2.79
C ILE A 172 9.13 -16.88 -3.72
N THR A 173 9.63 -15.86 -4.42
CA THR A 173 10.75 -16.02 -5.34
C THR A 173 12.10 -16.16 -4.63
N PRO A 174 12.43 -15.42 -3.55
CA PRO A 174 13.70 -15.66 -2.86
C PRO A 174 13.75 -17.02 -2.15
N ILE A 175 12.64 -17.49 -1.56
CA ILE A 175 12.58 -18.84 -0.97
C ILE A 175 12.73 -19.90 -2.07
N TRP A 176 12.02 -19.74 -3.19
CA TRP A 176 12.13 -20.66 -4.32
C TRP A 176 13.56 -20.74 -4.85
N TYR A 177 14.21 -19.60 -5.05
CA TYR A 177 15.60 -19.53 -5.49
C TYR A 177 16.57 -20.20 -4.49
N LEU A 178 16.36 -19.99 -3.19
CA LEU A 178 17.14 -20.66 -2.14
C LEU A 178 16.98 -22.19 -2.20
N LEU A 179 15.76 -22.68 -2.38
CA LEU A 179 15.48 -24.12 -2.47
C LEU A 179 16.15 -24.77 -3.69
N ILE A 180 16.18 -24.08 -4.83
CA ILE A 180 16.90 -24.58 -6.03
C ILE A 180 18.40 -24.66 -5.79
N ARG A 181 18.96 -23.70 -5.04
CA ARG A 181 20.39 -23.73 -4.68
C ARG A 181 20.73 -24.82 -3.66
N ASN A 182 19.73 -25.30 -2.92
CA ASN A 182 19.86 -26.37 -1.92
C ASN A 182 18.86 -27.51 -2.18
N PRO A 183 19.01 -28.29 -3.26
CA PRO A 183 18.03 -29.32 -3.64
C PRO A 183 17.78 -30.39 -2.58
N GLU A 184 18.78 -30.65 -1.72
CA GLU A 184 18.69 -31.59 -0.59
C GLU A 184 17.71 -31.14 0.49
N SER A 185 17.44 -29.83 0.58
CA SER A 185 16.47 -29.27 1.53
C SER A 185 15.02 -29.40 1.04
N ILE A 186 14.78 -29.82 -0.21
CA ILE A 186 13.45 -29.96 -0.78
C ILE A 186 12.86 -31.31 -0.36
N PRO A 187 11.77 -31.33 0.43
CA PRO A 187 11.06 -32.56 0.76
C PRO A 187 10.51 -33.25 -0.50
N SER A 188 10.40 -34.58 -0.48
CA SER A 188 9.93 -35.36 -1.64
C SER A 188 8.54 -34.94 -2.16
N TRP A 189 7.66 -34.45 -1.29
CA TRP A 189 6.33 -33.95 -1.66
C TRP A 189 6.35 -32.59 -2.39
N LEU A 190 7.48 -31.87 -2.40
CA LEU A 190 7.70 -30.60 -3.11
C LEU A 190 8.61 -30.77 -4.34
N SER A 191 8.77 -31.99 -4.85
CA SER A 191 9.67 -32.26 -5.98
C SER A 191 9.29 -31.48 -7.25
N PHE A 192 8.02 -31.15 -7.43
CA PHE A 192 7.50 -30.38 -8.58
C PHE A 192 8.04 -28.94 -8.67
N ILE A 193 8.74 -28.47 -7.64
CA ILE A 193 9.32 -27.12 -7.58
C ILE A 193 10.70 -27.07 -8.22
N ARG A 194 11.33 -28.23 -8.42
CA ARG A 194 12.67 -28.35 -9.02
C ARG A 194 12.62 -27.96 -10.49
N ILE A 195 13.73 -27.43 -10.98
CA ILE A 195 13.92 -27.17 -12.40
C ILE A 195 14.17 -28.49 -13.10
N GLU A 196 13.29 -28.88 -14.02
CA GLU A 196 13.44 -30.12 -14.79
C GLU A 196 14.55 -30.00 -15.85
N GLU A 197 14.57 -28.88 -16.57
CA GLU A 197 15.54 -28.61 -17.65
C GLU A 197 16.31 -27.30 -17.38
N PRO A 198 17.55 -27.38 -16.86
CA PRO A 198 18.33 -26.17 -16.61
C PRO A 198 18.82 -25.55 -17.91
N ASN A 199 18.46 -24.29 -18.14
CA ASN A 199 18.98 -23.49 -19.25
C ASN A 199 20.40 -22.97 -18.98
N GLN A 200 21.07 -22.48 -20.03
CA GLN A 200 22.42 -21.91 -19.95
C GLN A 200 22.48 -20.59 -19.15
N VAL A 201 21.35 -19.88 -19.04
CA VAL A 201 21.26 -18.60 -18.31
C VAL A 201 21.05 -18.87 -16.81
N PRO A 202 21.87 -18.30 -15.91
CA PRO A 202 21.68 -18.45 -14.47
C PRO A 202 20.29 -17.99 -14.01
N VAL A 203 19.64 -18.77 -13.14
CA VAL A 203 18.27 -18.51 -12.65
C VAL A 203 18.12 -17.11 -12.03
N ILE A 204 19.14 -16.62 -11.32
CA ILE A 204 19.12 -15.27 -10.74
C ILE A 204 19.03 -14.18 -11.82
N VAL A 205 19.74 -14.36 -12.94
CA VAL A 205 19.70 -13.41 -14.07
C VAL A 205 18.32 -13.46 -14.72
N GLN A 206 17.74 -14.64 -14.87
CA GLN A 206 16.38 -14.81 -15.38
C GLN A 206 15.34 -14.07 -14.51
N LEU A 207 15.41 -14.23 -13.18
CA LEU A 207 14.50 -13.55 -12.23
C LEU A 207 14.61 -12.02 -12.33
N LEU A 208 15.84 -11.49 -12.38
CA LEU A 208 16.07 -10.05 -12.51
C LEU A 208 15.62 -9.50 -13.86
N LEU A 209 15.83 -10.25 -14.95
CA LEU A 209 15.38 -9.86 -16.30
C LEU A 209 13.86 -9.80 -16.40
N ILE A 210 13.14 -10.78 -15.83
CA ILE A 210 11.66 -10.75 -15.84
C ILE A 210 11.15 -9.60 -14.96
N GLU A 211 11.76 -9.36 -13.80
CA GLU A 211 11.37 -8.25 -12.92
C GLU A 211 11.55 -6.89 -13.62
N PHE A 212 12.59 -6.74 -14.44
CA PHE A 212 12.78 -5.59 -15.32
C PHE A 212 11.76 -5.55 -16.47
N ALA A 213 11.49 -6.69 -17.11
CA ALA A 213 10.52 -6.79 -18.21
C ALA A 213 9.10 -6.43 -17.77
N ILE A 214 8.69 -6.82 -16.55
CA ILE A 214 7.41 -6.45 -15.96
C ILE A 214 7.31 -4.93 -15.78
N ASP A 215 8.36 -4.26 -15.30
CA ASP A 215 8.38 -2.80 -15.17
C ASP A 215 8.34 -2.10 -16.52
N ALA A 216 9.12 -2.59 -17.49
CA ALA A 216 9.12 -2.06 -18.84
C ALA A 216 7.73 -2.18 -19.47
N LEU A 217 7.06 -3.33 -19.30
CA LEU A 217 5.69 -3.54 -19.76
C LEU A 217 4.70 -2.60 -19.06
N LYS A 218 4.84 -2.40 -17.75
CA LYS A 218 3.98 -1.50 -16.97
C LYS A 218 4.12 -0.04 -17.41
N LEU A 219 5.36 0.42 -17.63
CA LEU A 219 5.64 1.76 -18.15
C LEU A 219 5.14 1.93 -19.59
N ALA A 220 5.28 0.91 -20.44
CA ALA A 220 4.75 0.93 -21.80
C ALA A 220 3.21 0.99 -21.79
N ALA A 221 2.55 0.21 -20.92
CA ALA A 221 1.10 0.17 -20.81
C ALA A 221 0.50 1.50 -20.33
N GLN A 222 1.18 2.24 -19.46
CA GLN A 222 0.75 3.57 -19.01
C GLN A 222 0.84 4.64 -20.10
N ASN A 223 1.79 4.52 -21.03
CA ASN A 223 1.97 5.44 -22.14
C ASN A 223 1.13 5.05 -23.39
N THR A 224 0.54 3.86 -23.40
CA THR A 224 -0.25 3.35 -24.52
C THR A 224 -1.73 3.63 -24.27
N PRO A 225 -2.49 4.14 -25.27
CA PRO A 225 -3.92 4.32 -25.14
C PRO A 225 -4.64 3.03 -24.70
N SER A 226 -5.64 3.17 -23.82
CA SER A 226 -6.35 2.05 -23.19
C SER A 226 -6.93 1.03 -24.18
N VAL A 227 -7.36 1.50 -25.36
CA VAL A 227 -7.91 0.66 -26.45
C VAL A 227 -6.86 -0.31 -27.03
N LEU A 228 -5.58 0.07 -27.02
CA LEU A 228 -4.48 -0.74 -27.56
C LEU A 228 -3.75 -1.54 -26.46
N SER A 229 -3.82 -1.08 -25.21
CA SER A 229 -3.09 -1.66 -24.08
C SER A 229 -3.43 -3.14 -23.83
N ASN A 230 -4.71 -3.53 -23.94
CA ASN A 230 -5.14 -4.92 -23.74
C ASN A 230 -4.55 -5.87 -24.80
N SER A 231 -4.62 -5.49 -26.08
CA SER A 231 -4.10 -6.30 -27.19
C SER A 231 -2.58 -6.45 -27.12
N PHE A 232 -1.85 -5.36 -26.85
CA PHE A 232 -0.40 -5.42 -26.69
C PHE A 232 0.02 -6.21 -25.45
N SER A 233 -0.75 -6.17 -24.36
CA SER A 233 -0.46 -6.96 -23.15
C SER A 233 -0.59 -8.46 -23.38
N ILE A 234 -1.65 -8.89 -24.11
CA ILE A 234 -1.86 -10.31 -24.43
C ILE A 234 -0.77 -10.81 -25.39
N ILE A 235 -0.51 -10.05 -26.46
CA ILE A 235 0.53 -10.38 -27.45
C ILE A 235 1.90 -10.40 -26.77
N GLY A 236 2.24 -9.37 -26.01
CA GLY A 236 3.51 -9.27 -25.28
C GLY A 236 3.69 -10.42 -24.29
N GLY A 237 2.71 -10.69 -23.43
CA GLY A 237 2.82 -11.75 -22.41
C GLY A 237 2.92 -13.16 -23.00
N LEU A 238 2.05 -13.50 -23.95
CA LEU A 238 1.96 -14.86 -24.49
C LEU A 238 3.05 -15.14 -25.52
N ILE A 239 3.27 -14.23 -26.48
CA ILE A 239 4.25 -14.43 -27.55
C ILE A 239 5.67 -14.33 -27.00
N LEU A 240 6.01 -13.26 -26.25
CA LEU A 240 7.37 -13.15 -25.71
C LEU A 240 7.64 -14.26 -24.69
N GLY A 241 6.66 -14.63 -23.87
CA GLY A 241 6.79 -15.73 -22.91
C GLY A 241 7.09 -17.06 -23.59
N ASP A 242 6.24 -17.49 -24.53
CA ASP A 242 6.38 -18.78 -25.22
C ASP A 242 7.67 -18.84 -26.05
N PHE A 243 7.98 -17.80 -26.83
CA PHE A 243 9.21 -17.77 -27.61
C PHE A 243 10.47 -17.68 -26.74
N ALA A 244 10.42 -17.01 -25.58
CA ALA A 244 11.60 -16.92 -24.72
C ALA A 244 11.88 -18.23 -23.97
N VAL A 245 10.86 -19.06 -23.69
CA VAL A 245 11.06 -20.44 -23.23
C VAL A 245 11.67 -21.28 -24.34
N LYS A 246 11.10 -21.23 -25.56
CA LYS A 246 11.60 -21.98 -26.72
C LYS A 246 13.01 -21.59 -27.12
N ALA A 247 13.40 -20.33 -26.90
CA ALA A 247 14.75 -19.84 -27.13
C ALA A 247 15.74 -20.21 -26.00
N HIS A 248 15.30 -20.94 -24.96
CA HIS A 248 16.08 -21.29 -23.78
C HIS A 248 16.62 -20.09 -22.98
N TRP A 249 15.95 -18.93 -23.07
CA TRP A 249 16.25 -17.76 -22.24
C TRP A 249 15.67 -17.92 -20.84
N PHE A 250 14.47 -18.47 -20.75
CA PHE A 250 13.75 -18.67 -19.49
C PHE A 250 13.34 -20.12 -19.29
N VAL A 251 13.42 -20.55 -18.04
CA VAL A 251 12.87 -21.81 -17.56
C VAL A 251 11.37 -21.58 -17.24
N PRO A 252 10.45 -22.48 -17.65
CA PRO A 252 9.00 -22.31 -17.43
C PRO A 252 8.63 -21.98 -15.97
N GLU A 253 9.32 -22.60 -15.02
CA GLU A 253 9.15 -22.44 -13.58
C GLU A 253 9.45 -21.00 -13.16
N VAL A 254 10.50 -20.36 -13.71
CA VAL A 254 10.82 -18.95 -13.43
C VAL A 254 9.66 -18.04 -13.87
N ILE A 255 9.11 -18.28 -15.05
CA ILE A 255 7.97 -17.52 -15.57
C ILE A 255 6.74 -17.71 -14.67
N LEU A 256 6.47 -18.94 -14.23
CA LEU A 256 5.34 -19.24 -13.35
C LEU A 256 5.40 -18.46 -12.03
N TYR A 257 6.53 -18.52 -11.32
CA TYR A 257 6.67 -17.82 -10.04
C TYR A 257 6.66 -16.30 -10.21
N MET A 258 7.25 -15.77 -11.28
CA MET A 258 7.23 -14.35 -11.58
C MET A 258 5.84 -13.86 -12.01
N ALA A 259 5.07 -14.67 -12.74
CA ALA A 259 3.68 -14.36 -13.08
C ALA A 259 2.81 -14.28 -11.81
N PHE A 260 3.00 -15.21 -10.87
CA PHE A 260 2.34 -15.14 -9.58
C PHE A 260 2.69 -13.84 -8.83
N VAL A 261 3.98 -13.49 -8.75
CA VAL A 261 4.43 -12.23 -8.11
C VAL A 261 3.84 -10.99 -8.80
N ALA A 262 3.78 -11.00 -10.14
CA ALA A 262 3.19 -9.91 -10.91
C ALA A 262 1.71 -9.71 -10.58
N ILE A 263 0.91 -10.78 -10.60
CA ILE A 263 -0.52 -10.77 -10.25
C ILE A 263 -0.70 -10.33 -8.80
N ALA A 264 0.11 -10.86 -7.90
CA ALA A 264 0.06 -10.56 -6.48
C ALA A 264 0.41 -9.09 -6.17
N ASN A 265 1.26 -8.44 -6.97
CA ASN A 265 1.56 -7.00 -6.87
C ASN A 265 0.32 -6.14 -7.21
N TYR A 266 -0.50 -6.54 -8.19
CA TYR A 266 -1.75 -5.83 -8.52
C TYR A 266 -2.80 -5.88 -7.40
N SER A 267 -2.70 -6.83 -6.47
CA SER A 267 -3.57 -6.87 -5.29
C SER A 267 -3.18 -5.83 -4.23
N GLN A 268 -2.06 -5.11 -4.38
CA GLN A 268 -1.61 -4.13 -3.41
C GLN A 268 -2.33 -2.78 -3.65
N PRO A 269 -3.01 -2.20 -2.63
CA PRO A 269 -3.80 -0.99 -2.80
C PRO A 269 -2.95 0.29 -2.93
N SER A 270 -1.63 0.17 -2.78
CA SER A 270 -0.70 1.30 -2.91
C SER A 270 0.46 0.93 -3.83
N PHE A 271 0.62 1.74 -4.87
CA PHE A 271 1.72 1.61 -5.82
C PHE A 271 3.08 1.77 -5.12
N GLU A 272 3.24 2.79 -4.27
CA GLU A 272 4.48 3.04 -3.52
C GLU A 272 4.86 1.83 -2.65
N LEU A 273 3.88 1.23 -1.96
CA LEU A 273 4.12 0.03 -1.16
C LEU A 273 4.57 -1.15 -2.04
N GLY A 274 3.98 -1.31 -3.22
CA GLY A 274 4.37 -2.38 -4.15
C GLY A 274 5.81 -2.27 -4.63
N TYR A 275 6.28 -1.05 -4.92
CA TYR A 275 7.71 -0.81 -5.22
C TYR A 275 8.61 -1.04 -4.01
N ALA A 276 8.18 -0.66 -2.81
CA ALA A 276 8.93 -0.95 -1.59
C ALA A 276 9.16 -2.46 -1.40
N PHE A 277 8.11 -3.28 -1.55
CA PHE A 277 8.22 -4.74 -1.49
C PHE A 277 9.08 -5.31 -2.62
N LYS A 278 8.96 -4.77 -3.84
CA LYS A 278 9.81 -5.16 -4.98
C LYS A 278 11.29 -4.91 -4.70
N PHE A 279 11.67 -3.73 -4.21
CA PHE A 279 13.07 -3.43 -3.90
C PHE A 279 13.61 -4.33 -2.79
N MET A 280 12.80 -4.60 -1.76
CA MET A 280 13.18 -5.54 -0.70
C MET A 280 13.33 -6.97 -1.24
N ARG A 281 12.44 -7.43 -2.12
CA ARG A 281 12.56 -8.74 -2.80
C ARG A 281 13.84 -8.84 -3.62
N ILE A 282 14.15 -7.83 -4.46
CA ILE A 282 15.37 -7.79 -5.26
C ILE A 282 16.61 -7.82 -4.36
N MET A 283 16.61 -7.05 -3.27
CA MET A 283 17.69 -7.07 -2.28
C MET A 283 17.88 -8.48 -1.69
N ILE A 284 16.80 -9.15 -1.27
CA ILE A 284 16.87 -10.52 -0.74
C ILE A 284 17.40 -11.49 -1.81
N LEU A 285 16.96 -11.39 -3.07
CA LEU A 285 17.45 -12.21 -4.17
C LEU A 285 18.95 -12.06 -4.40
N ILE A 286 19.45 -10.82 -4.45
CA ILE A 286 20.87 -10.53 -4.65
C ILE A 286 21.69 -11.07 -3.48
N LEU A 287 21.25 -10.83 -2.24
CA LEU A 287 21.95 -11.35 -1.06
C LEU A 287 21.93 -12.88 -1.01
N THR A 288 20.82 -13.53 -1.39
CA THR A 288 20.72 -14.99 -1.48
C THR A 288 21.63 -15.55 -2.58
N ALA A 289 21.82 -14.83 -3.69
CA ALA A 289 22.77 -15.23 -4.73
C ALA A 289 24.22 -15.19 -4.22
N LEU A 290 24.58 -14.16 -3.45
CA LEU A 290 25.93 -13.98 -2.89
C LEU A 290 26.24 -14.91 -1.70
N GLY A 291 25.31 -15.03 -0.75
CA GLY A 291 25.54 -15.67 0.55
C GLY A 291 24.68 -16.90 0.84
N ASN A 292 23.92 -17.40 -0.15
CA ASN A 292 23.00 -18.52 -0.02
C ASN A 292 22.04 -18.35 1.19
N LEU A 293 21.96 -19.34 2.10
CA LEU A 293 21.11 -19.26 3.30
C LEU A 293 21.43 -18.06 4.21
N TRP A 294 22.70 -17.76 4.46
CA TRP A 294 23.09 -16.61 5.28
C TRP A 294 22.74 -15.29 4.62
N GLY A 295 22.87 -15.23 3.29
CA GLY A 295 22.44 -14.09 2.48
C GLY A 295 20.93 -13.88 2.54
N PHE A 296 20.14 -14.96 2.45
CA PHE A 296 18.69 -14.90 2.62
C PHE A 296 18.31 -14.35 4.00
N ILE A 297 18.86 -14.93 5.07
CA ILE A 297 18.60 -14.48 6.46
C ILE A 297 18.97 -13.00 6.64
N ALA A 298 20.15 -12.60 6.16
CA ALA A 298 20.59 -11.21 6.21
C ALA A 298 19.62 -10.28 5.46
N GLY A 299 19.13 -10.69 4.28
CA GLY A 299 18.13 -9.95 3.51
C GLY A 299 16.82 -9.77 4.29
N VAL A 300 16.30 -10.84 4.90
CA VAL A 300 15.08 -10.76 5.72
C VAL A 300 15.27 -9.81 6.91
N VAL A 301 16.39 -9.94 7.62
CA VAL A 301 16.72 -9.08 8.77
C VAL A 301 16.82 -7.61 8.33
N LEU A 302 17.49 -7.34 7.21
CA LEU A 302 17.59 -5.99 6.66
C LEU A 302 16.21 -5.43 6.30
N THR A 303 15.35 -6.21 5.65
CA THR A 303 13.97 -5.78 5.36
C THR A 303 13.21 -5.42 6.64
N VAL A 304 13.31 -6.23 7.69
CA VAL A 304 12.70 -5.92 8.99
C VAL A 304 13.29 -4.64 9.58
N ILE A 305 14.60 -4.41 9.48
CA ILE A 305 15.26 -3.17 9.92
C ILE A 305 14.75 -1.96 9.12
N PHE A 306 14.59 -2.06 7.80
CA PHE A 306 14.05 -0.96 6.99
C PHE A 306 12.62 -0.61 7.40
N ILE A 307 11.78 -1.61 7.68
CA ILE A 307 10.40 -1.39 8.14
C ILE A 307 10.42 -0.78 9.55
N ALA A 308 11.24 -1.31 10.47
CA ALA A 308 11.30 -0.85 11.86
C ALA A 308 11.91 0.55 12.02
N THR A 309 12.89 0.89 11.18
CA THR A 309 13.52 2.23 11.16
C THR A 309 12.70 3.25 10.38
N ASN A 310 11.68 2.82 9.63
CA ASN A 310 10.69 3.73 9.10
C ASN A 310 9.81 4.22 10.26
N LYS A 311 10.05 5.44 10.74
CA LYS A 311 9.16 6.06 11.72
C LYS A 311 7.99 6.70 10.99
N SER A 312 6.77 6.42 11.45
CA SER A 312 5.56 7.11 10.98
C SER A 312 5.64 8.61 11.29
N VAL A 313 4.73 9.39 10.68
CA VAL A 313 4.72 10.86 10.78
C VAL A 313 4.61 11.36 12.23
N ASP A 314 3.93 10.60 13.08
CA ASP A 314 3.75 10.87 14.52
C ASP A 314 5.00 10.55 15.37
N GLY A 315 6.00 9.89 14.78
CA GLY A 315 7.18 9.38 15.48
C GLY A 315 6.97 8.02 16.16
N LYS A 316 5.74 7.49 16.11
CA LYS A 316 5.40 6.10 16.45
C LYS A 316 5.99 5.14 15.42
N SER A 317 6.20 3.88 15.81
CA SER A 317 6.76 2.86 14.91
C SER A 317 5.77 2.55 13.79
N TYR A 318 6.26 2.45 12.56
CA TYR A 318 5.48 2.04 11.39
C TYR A 318 4.94 0.60 11.51
N LEU A 319 5.49 -0.18 12.46
CA LEU A 319 5.05 -1.52 12.84
C LEU A 319 3.93 -1.54 13.89
N PHE A 320 3.41 -0.41 14.36
CA PHE A 320 2.27 -0.43 15.29
C PHE A 320 1.08 -1.15 14.61
N PRO A 321 0.42 -2.15 15.24
CA PRO A 321 0.45 -2.53 16.65
C PRO A 321 1.36 -3.73 17.03
N LEU A 322 2.28 -4.18 16.18
CA LEU A 322 3.31 -5.15 16.55
C LEU A 322 4.40 -4.55 17.44
N VAL A 323 4.77 -3.30 17.18
CA VAL A 323 5.76 -2.56 17.99
C VAL A 323 5.23 -1.17 18.28
N PRO A 324 4.94 -0.79 19.54
CA PRO A 324 4.79 -1.66 20.72
C PRO A 324 3.64 -2.67 20.54
N PHE A 325 3.81 -3.88 21.07
CA PHE A 325 2.84 -4.97 20.92
C PHE A 325 1.52 -4.65 21.63
N SER A 326 0.45 -4.49 20.87
CA SER A 326 -0.93 -4.40 21.37
C SER A 326 -1.76 -5.53 20.78
N GLY A 327 -1.92 -6.62 21.55
CA GLY A 327 -2.70 -7.78 21.09
C GLY A 327 -4.16 -7.46 20.76
N LYS A 328 -4.75 -6.47 21.44
CA LYS A 328 -6.13 -6.02 21.15
C LYS A 328 -6.23 -5.37 19.77
N ASP A 329 -5.27 -4.51 19.43
CA ASP A 329 -5.27 -3.79 18.15
C ASP A 329 -4.83 -4.70 17.02
N LEU A 330 -3.89 -5.61 17.27
CA LEU A 330 -3.48 -6.62 16.30
C LEU A 330 -4.66 -7.52 15.89
N ILE A 331 -5.48 -7.97 16.84
CA ILE A 331 -6.69 -8.75 16.53
C ILE A 331 -7.67 -7.91 15.70
N ASN A 332 -7.79 -6.61 15.95
CA ASN A 332 -8.69 -5.74 15.17
C ASN A 332 -8.18 -5.52 13.73
N VAL A 333 -6.86 -5.60 13.50
CA VAL A 333 -6.28 -5.56 12.15
C VAL A 333 -6.75 -6.76 11.33
N PHE A 334 -6.61 -7.97 11.88
CA PHE A 334 -6.93 -9.21 11.15
C PHE A 334 -8.41 -9.58 11.16
N ILE A 335 -9.09 -9.37 12.29
CA ILE A 335 -10.49 -9.76 12.48
C ILE A 335 -11.35 -8.50 12.56
N ARG A 336 -12.25 -8.35 11.60
CA ARG A 336 -13.25 -7.30 11.65
C ARG A 336 -14.26 -7.62 12.75
N ARG A 337 -14.25 -6.84 13.82
CA ARG A 337 -15.31 -6.89 14.84
C ARG A 337 -16.56 -6.20 14.30
N LYS A 338 -17.73 -6.73 14.67
CA LYS A 338 -19.00 -6.00 14.46
C LYS A 338 -18.88 -4.64 15.15
N LEU A 339 -19.38 -3.58 14.50
CA LEU A 339 -19.52 -2.28 15.13
C LEU A 339 -20.21 -2.50 16.47
N LYS A 340 -19.53 -2.19 17.58
CA LYS A 340 -20.16 -2.27 18.89
C LYS A 340 -21.25 -1.21 18.89
N THR A 341 -22.50 -1.63 18.91
CA THR A 341 -23.64 -0.79 19.25
C THR A 341 -23.47 -0.40 20.72
N LYS A 342 -22.61 0.59 21.01
CA LYS A 342 -22.54 1.18 22.35
C LYS A 342 -23.78 2.07 22.52
N ASP A 343 -24.74 1.54 23.28
CA ASP A 343 -25.65 2.26 24.18
C ASP A 343 -26.50 3.43 23.63
N CYS A 344 -27.27 3.22 22.56
CA CYS A 344 -28.37 4.15 22.20
C CYS A 344 -29.74 3.79 22.83
N CYS A 345 -29.80 2.80 23.72
CA CYS A 345 -31.04 2.42 24.42
C CYS A 345 -30.82 2.24 25.92
N LYS A 346 -30.43 3.29 26.63
CA LYS A 346 -30.92 3.48 28.01
C LYS A 346 -32.10 4.42 27.93
N MET A 347 -33.28 3.86 27.65
CA MET A 347 -34.53 4.59 27.90
C MET A 347 -34.51 5.04 29.38
N PRO A 348 -34.83 6.30 29.70
CA PRO A 348 -35.02 6.68 31.09
C PRO A 348 -36.13 5.79 31.66
N LYS A 349 -35.80 5.02 32.71
CA LYS A 349 -36.83 4.37 33.51
C LYS A 349 -37.71 5.48 34.05
N ASN A 350 -38.94 5.59 33.54
CA ASN A 350 -39.99 6.38 34.17
C ASN A 350 -40.05 5.97 35.64
N LYS A 351 -39.67 6.90 36.53
CA LYS A 351 -40.12 6.87 37.91
C LYS A 351 -41.47 7.55 37.93
N VAL A 352 -42.52 6.75 38.13
CA VAL A 352 -43.74 7.16 38.83
C VAL A 352 -43.80 6.32 40.09
#